data_AF-A0A1V4YPF3-F1
#
_entry.id   AF-A0A1V4YPF3-F1
#
_cell.length_a   1.000
_cell.length_b   1.000
_cell.length_c   1.000
_cell.angle_alpha   90.00
_cell.angle_beta   90.00
_cell.angle_gamma   90.00
#
_symmetry.space_group_name_H-M   'P 1'
#
loop_
_entity.id
_entity.type
_entity.pdbx_description
1 polymer ?
#
loop_
_entity_poly.entity_id
_entity_poly.type
_entity_poly.pdbx_seq_one_letter_code
_entity_poly.pdbx_strand_id
1 'polypeptide(L)' 'MKVINVRGDVDYDTAKGEVLGYYKKYKRACEDEVAEDLELDYELVFNIVDELEEEGRLKVVK' A
#
# COMPACT_ATOMS: atom_id res chain seq x y z
N MET A 1 -0.20 -21.06 -8.58
CA MET A 1 -0.55 -19.65 -8.86
C MET A 1 -1.55 -19.22 -7.82
N LYS A 2 -1.20 -18.24 -6.97
CA LYS A 2 -2.16 -17.55 -6.11
C LYS A 2 -2.84 -16.51 -7.00
N VAL A 3 -4.17 -16.56 -7.12
CA VAL A 3 -4.94 -15.53 -7.83
C VAL A 3 -5.03 -14.37 -6.85
N ILE A 4 -4.42 -13.23 -7.19
CA ILE A 4 -4.54 -11.99 -6.41
C ILE A 4 -5.81 -11.31 -6.91
N ASN A 5 -6.78 -11.13 -6.02
CA ASN A 5 -7.96 -10.34 -6.33
C ASN A 5 -7.59 -8.87 -6.16
N VAL A 6 -7.82 -8.06 -7.19
CA VAL A 6 -7.76 -6.60 -7.09
C VAL A 6 -9.19 -6.09 -7.05
N ARG A 7 -9.55 -5.32 -6.03
CA ARG A 7 -10.90 -4.74 -5.93
C ARG A 7 -11.01 -3.54 -6.89
N GLY A 8 -12.08 -3.51 -7.69
CA GLY A 8 -12.19 -2.59 -8.83
C GLY A 8 -12.59 -1.14 -8.49
N ASP A 9 -13.25 -0.90 -7.36
CA ASP A 9 -13.74 0.43 -6.96
C ASP A 9 -13.10 0.85 -5.63
N VAL A 10 -11.85 1.31 -5.69
CA VAL A 10 -11.26 2.09 -4.59
C VAL A 10 -10.78 3.42 -5.15
N ASP A 11 -11.17 4.51 -4.51
CA ASP A 11 -10.61 5.82 -4.84
C ASP A 11 -9.18 5.93 -4.29
N TYR A 12 -8.36 6.76 -4.95
CA TYR A 12 -6.95 6.91 -4.63
C TYR A 12 -6.72 7.38 -3.18
N ASP A 13 -7.54 8.31 -2.69
CA ASP A 13 -7.40 8.87 -1.34
C ASP A 13 -7.70 7.82 -0.26
N THR A 14 -8.73 7.00 -0.47
CA THR A 14 -9.04 5.84 0.37
C THR A 14 -7.89 4.83 0.33
N ALA A 15 -7.39 4.47 -0.84
CA ALA A 15 -6.26 3.54 -0.97
C ALA A 15 -5.01 4.06 -0.25
N LYS A 16 -4.67 5.35 -0.43
CA LYS A 16 -3.55 6.01 0.24
C LYS A 16 -3.71 6.01 1.76
N GLY A 17 -4.92 6.24 2.25
CA GLY A 17 -5.25 6.17 3.67
C GLY A 17 -5.08 4.76 4.25
N GLU A 18 -5.53 3.74 3.53
CA GLU A 18 -5.41 2.34 3.94
C GLU A 18 -3.95 1.86 3.94
N VAL A 19 -3.19 2.16 2.89
CA VAL A 19 -1.75 1.83 2.83
C VAL A 19 -1.01 2.49 4.00
N LEU A 20 -1.22 3.78 4.25
CA LEU A 20 -0.62 4.47 5.39
C LEU A 20 -1.05 3.84 6.73
N GLY A 21 -2.32 3.47 6.86
CA GLY A 21 -2.86 2.79 8.03
C GLY A 21 -2.22 1.42 8.24
N TYR A 22 -1.98 0.68 7.17
CA TYR A 22 -1.35 -0.62 7.17
C TYR A 22 0.09 -0.54 7.70
N TYR A 23 0.92 0.34 7.14
CA TYR A 23 2.30 0.55 7.62
C TYR A 23 2.38 1.11 9.04
N LYS A 24 1.38 1.86 9.50
CA LYS A 24 1.31 2.29 10.91
C LYS A 24 0.97 1.13 11.85
N LYS A 25 0.15 0.18 11.39
CA LYS A 25 -0.26 -1.00 12.18
C LYS A 25 0.83 -2.06 12.22
N TYR A 26 1.51 -2.30 11.09
CA TYR A 26 2.55 -3.30 10.95
C TYR A 26 3.91 -2.61 10.83
N LYS A 27 4.78 -2.79 11.84
CA LYS A 27 6.08 -2.09 11.93
C LYS A 27 7.03 -2.36 10.75
N ARG A 28 6.78 -3.39 9.96
CA ARG A 28 7.51 -3.74 8.75
C ARG A 28 6.56 -4.52 7.84
N ALA A 29 6.40 -4.03 6.62
CA ALA A 29 5.64 -4.68 5.55
C ALA A 29 6.33 -4.35 4.23
N CYS A 30 6.34 -5.31 3.31
CA CYS A 30 6.74 -5.06 1.92
C CYS A 30 5.51 -4.69 1.08
N GLU A 31 5.74 -3.96 -0.01
CA GLU A 31 4.71 -3.46 -0.91
C GLU A 31 3.86 -4.60 -1.48
N ASP A 32 4.47 -5.77 -1.74
CA ASP A 32 3.76 -6.98 -2.16
C ASP A 32 2.75 -7.48 -1.10
N GLU A 33 3.15 -7.50 0.18
CA GLU A 33 2.27 -7.93 1.27
C GLU A 33 1.09 -6.96 1.43
N VAL A 34 1.36 -5.66 1.28
CA VAL A 34 0.34 -4.61 1.35
C VAL A 34 -0.65 -4.75 0.19
N ALA A 35 -0.15 -4.96 -1.02
CA ALA A 35 -0.98 -5.16 -2.22
C ALA A 35 -1.86 -6.41 -2.08
N GLU A 36 -1.29 -7.52 -1.63
CA GLU A 36 -2.05 -8.76 -1.41
C GLU A 36 -3.11 -8.63 -0.30
N ASP A 37 -2.75 -8.06 0.85
CA ASP A 37 -3.66 -7.99 2.00
C ASP A 37 -4.75 -6.92 1.86
N LEU A 38 -4.45 -5.83 1.14
CA LEU A 38 -5.44 -4.78 0.83
C LEU A 38 -6.20 -5.05 -0.48
N GLU A 39 -5.85 -6.13 -1.20
CA GLU A 39 -6.41 -6.44 -2.52
C GLU A 39 -6.28 -5.25 -3.49
N LEU A 40 -5.12 -4.60 -3.44
CA LEU A 40 -4.78 -3.46 -4.27
C LEU A 40 -3.82 -3.87 -5.38
N ASP A 41 -3.84 -3.09 -6.46
CA ASP A 41 -2.84 -3.21 -7.50
C ASP A 41 -1.43 -2.88 -6.95
N TYR A 42 -0.43 -3.68 -7.31
CA TYR A 42 0.94 -3.49 -6.83
C TYR A 42 1.53 -2.15 -7.26
N GLU A 43 1.32 -1.72 -8.51
CA GLU A 43 1.85 -0.43 -8.98
C GLU A 43 1.17 0.72 -8.24
N LEU A 44 -0.13 0.60 -7.94
CA LEU A 44 -0.83 1.57 -7.09
C LEU A 44 -0.20 1.67 -5.70
N VAL A 45 0.03 0.54 -5.03
CA VAL A 45 0.66 0.52 -3.70
C VAL A 45 2.07 1.11 -3.76
N PHE A 46 2.86 0.73 -4.76
CA PHE A 46 4.22 1.23 -4.93
C PHE A 46 4.24 2.76 -5.08
N ASN A 47 3.38 3.32 -5.93
CA ASN A 47 3.27 4.78 -6.13
C ASN A 47 2.81 5.50 -4.86
N ILE A 48 1.83 4.94 -4.14
CA ILE A 48 1.34 5.50 -2.89
C ILE A 48 2.46 5.52 -1.83
N VAL A 49 3.25 4.44 -1.73
CA VAL A 49 4.35 4.35 -0.77
C VAL A 49 5.40 5.41 -1.08
N ASP A 50 5.82 5.53 -2.35
CA ASP A 50 6.80 6.53 -2.80
C ASP A 50 6.33 7.96 -2.45
N GLU A 51 5.07 8.29 -2.76
CA GLU A 51 4.49 9.60 -2.42
C GLU A 51 4.43 9.84 -0.89
N LEU A 52 4.10 8.82 -0.09
CA LEU A 52 4.09 8.94 1.37
C LEU A 52 5.51 9.10 1.96
N GLU A 53 6.54 8.56 1.31
CA GLU A 53 7.94 8.80 1.65
C GLU A 53 8.36 10.24 1.31
N GLU A 54 7.99 10.74 0.12
CA GLU A 54 8.22 12.13 -0.28
C GLU A 54 7.53 13.14 0.65
N GLU A 55 6.31 12.83 1.09
CA GLU A 55 5.55 13.61 2.10
C GLU A 55 6.15 13.50 3.52
N GLY A 56 7.12 12.61 3.75
CA GLY A 56 7.71 12.34 5.06
C GLY A 56 6.75 11.66 6.05
N ARG A 57 5.65 11.07 5.55
CA ARG A 57 4.62 10.39 6.35
C ARG A 57 4.91 8.91 6.55
N LEU A 58 5.78 8.37 5.71
CA LEU A 58 6.35 7.03 5.82
C LEU A 58 7.88 7.12 5.78
N LYS A 59 8.51 6.14 6.39
CA LYS A 59 9.96 5.97 6.33
C LYS A 59 10.21 4.48 6.16
N VAL A 60 10.20 4.00 4.92
CA VAL A 60 10.45 2.59 4.64
C VAL A 60 11.94 2.37 4.82
N VAL A 61 12.27 1.44 5.71
CA VAL A 61 13.65 0.97 5.84
C VAL A 61 13.81 -0.11 4.77
N LYS A 62 14.26 0.29 3.58
CA LYS A 62 14.61 -0.63 2.48
C LYS A 62 15.78 -1.54 2.87
#